data_AF-A0A0R3WSD2-F1
#
_entry.id   AF-A0A0R3WSD2-F1
#
_cell.length_a   1.000
_cell.length_b   1.000
_cell.length_c   1.000
_cell.angle_alpha   90.00
_cell.angle_beta   90.00
_cell.angle_gamma   90.00
#
_symmetry.space_group_name_H-M   'P 1'
#
loop_
_entity.id
_entity.type
_entity.pdbx_description
1 polymer ?
#
loop_
_entity_poly.entity_id
_entity_poly.type
_entity_poly.pdbx_seq_one_letter_code
_entity_poly.pdbx_strand_id
1 'polypeptide(L)'
;MATKSRERSTPSQVNSKVVEFVCSLYEADPKITLAQICLRLQGEMSVTVAQSTAHKYLRGMVFTRSILPPPDYTSLEAREETRQYISAISNYMQQGKEIIWLELHIHSLAAISSNLGLLHASFKRGPYTKQDQEVWIHQHLQPELLTDAVLVSNAFEGANISAVTPVPRRLRLAPLHTDRLNPCEAYWSRVTERVKTRLLSGEAHLPAGSATDENQRLGCLERLLTHAMATVAVSNSNNEADCKGEVVEEDVCEKAVRDSTESLTDVLQLVTGLKVEHF
;
A
#
# COMPACT_ATOMS: atom_id res chain seq x y z
N MET A 1 -15.13 37.85 -44.98
CA MET A 1 -14.93 37.40 -43.58
C MET A 1 -14.71 35.90 -43.61
N ALA A 2 -13.46 35.45 -43.45
CA ALA A 2 -13.10 34.03 -43.52
C ALA A 2 -12.75 33.54 -42.11
N THR A 3 -13.55 32.60 -41.60
CA THR A 3 -13.33 31.88 -40.35
C THR A 3 -12.15 30.90 -40.54
N LYS A 4 -11.01 31.23 -39.95
CA LYS A 4 -9.86 30.31 -39.86
C LYS A 4 -10.25 29.09 -39.01
N SER A 5 -10.28 27.92 -39.63
CA SER A 5 -10.32 26.62 -38.96
C SER A 5 -9.08 26.48 -38.08
N ARG A 6 -9.31 26.38 -36.77
CA ARG A 6 -8.28 26.13 -35.77
C ARG A 6 -7.87 24.65 -35.91
N GLU A 7 -6.74 24.40 -36.55
CA GLU A 7 -6.13 23.07 -36.60
C GLU A 7 -6.02 22.52 -35.17
N ARG A 8 -6.71 21.40 -34.92
CA ARG A 8 -6.51 20.62 -33.69
C ARG A 8 -5.13 19.99 -33.80
N SER A 9 -4.20 20.50 -33.01
CA SER A 9 -2.91 19.87 -32.76
C SER A 9 -3.13 18.41 -32.35
N THR A 10 -2.48 17.51 -33.08
CA THR A 10 -2.38 16.08 -32.77
C THR A 10 -1.95 15.88 -31.30
N PRO A 11 -2.43 14.81 -30.62
CA PRO A 11 -2.04 14.53 -29.25
C PRO A 11 -0.52 14.36 -29.22
N SER A 12 0.17 15.27 -28.52
CA SER A 12 1.62 15.22 -28.33
C SER A 12 2.00 13.82 -27.85
N GLN A 13 2.85 13.14 -28.62
CA GLN A 13 3.54 11.94 -28.16
C GLN A 13 4.05 12.20 -26.74
N VAL A 14 3.57 11.40 -25.80
CA VAL A 14 4.09 11.40 -24.44
C VAL A 14 5.59 11.16 -24.55
N ASN A 15 6.41 12.13 -24.12
CA ASN A 15 7.87 12.02 -24.22
C ASN A 15 8.33 10.90 -23.29
N SER A 16 8.70 9.75 -23.85
CA SER A 16 9.03 8.53 -23.09
C SER A 16 10.12 8.78 -22.05
N LYS A 17 11.09 9.64 -22.34
CA LYS A 17 12.16 10.04 -21.40
C LYS A 17 11.62 10.76 -20.16
N VAL A 18 10.57 11.57 -20.32
CA VAL A 18 9.91 12.28 -19.20
C VAL A 18 9.18 11.27 -18.31
N VAL A 19 8.53 10.27 -18.91
CA VAL A 19 7.82 9.23 -18.18
C VAL A 19 8.79 8.32 -17.42
N GLU A 20 9.88 7.90 -18.07
CA GLU A 20 10.96 7.12 -17.44
C GLU A 20 11.58 7.88 -16.28
N PHE A 21 11.89 9.17 -16.44
CA PHE A 21 12.41 9.99 -15.36
C PHE A 21 11.43 10.09 -14.19
N VAL A 22 10.16 10.41 -14.44
CA VAL A 22 9.13 10.47 -13.38
C VAL A 22 9.02 9.15 -12.62
N CYS A 23 9.12 8.03 -13.31
CA CYS A 23 9.07 6.72 -12.68
C CYS A 23 10.34 6.42 -11.90
N SER A 24 11.53 6.79 -12.41
CA SER A 24 12.78 6.65 -11.67
C SER A 24 12.79 7.46 -10.37
N LEU A 25 12.18 8.66 -10.36
CA LEU A 25 12.03 9.47 -9.15
C LEU A 25 11.17 8.74 -8.10
N TYR A 26 10.04 8.22 -8.55
CA TYR A 26 9.11 7.50 -7.68
C TYR A 26 9.67 6.16 -7.21
N GLU A 27 10.40 5.46 -8.08
CA GLU A 27 11.09 4.21 -7.76
C GLU A 27 12.22 4.43 -6.74
N ALA A 28 12.92 5.56 -6.81
CA ALA A 28 13.95 5.93 -5.84
C ALA A 28 13.38 6.35 -4.47
N ASP A 29 12.26 7.08 -4.47
CA ASP A 29 11.56 7.51 -3.25
C ASP A 29 10.03 7.37 -3.41
N PRO A 30 9.43 6.27 -2.95
CA PRO A 30 7.98 6.06 -3.05
C PRO A 30 7.13 7.08 -2.27
N LYS A 31 7.72 7.84 -1.35
CA LYS A 31 7.05 8.90 -0.57
C LYS A 31 7.10 10.26 -1.27
N ILE A 32 7.76 10.37 -2.42
CA ILE A 32 7.84 11.61 -3.19
C ILE A 32 6.44 12.08 -3.63
N THR A 33 6.14 13.34 -3.35
CA THR A 33 4.86 13.96 -3.72
C THR A 33 4.84 14.34 -5.19
N LEU A 34 3.64 14.48 -5.78
CA LEU A 34 3.50 14.98 -7.16
C LEU A 34 4.10 16.38 -7.33
N ALA A 35 4.03 17.22 -6.30
CA ALA A 35 4.63 18.54 -6.31
C ALA A 35 6.16 18.47 -6.43
N GLN A 36 6.80 17.57 -5.67
CA GLN A 36 8.24 17.33 -5.73
C GLN A 36 8.66 16.74 -7.08
N ILE A 37 7.87 15.81 -7.65
CA ILE A 37 8.09 15.29 -9.00
C ILE A 37 8.04 16.40 -10.06
N CYS A 38 7.03 17.28 -10.01
CA CYS A 38 6.91 18.42 -10.92
C CYS A 38 8.10 19.38 -10.79
N LEU A 39 8.58 19.65 -9.57
CA LEU A 39 9.76 20.48 -9.32
C LEU A 39 11.03 19.85 -9.91
N ARG A 40 11.23 18.54 -9.73
CA ARG A 40 12.38 17.80 -10.28
C ARG A 40 12.34 17.77 -11.81
N LEU A 41 11.16 17.57 -12.40
CA LEU A 41 10.98 17.63 -13.85
C LEU A 41 11.36 18.99 -14.44
N GLN A 42 10.97 20.08 -13.76
CA GLN A 42 11.35 21.42 -14.16
C GLN A 42 12.85 21.65 -14.00
N GLY A 43 13.44 21.21 -12.88
CA GLY A 43 14.86 21.44 -12.57
C GLY A 43 15.82 20.60 -13.42
N GLU A 44 15.51 19.33 -13.69
CA GLU A 44 16.45 18.39 -14.31
C GLU A 44 16.17 18.16 -15.80
N MET A 45 14.92 18.26 -16.23
CA MET A 45 14.54 18.05 -17.63
C MET A 45 14.08 19.31 -18.35
N SER A 46 13.98 20.46 -17.65
CA SER A 46 13.37 21.68 -18.17
C SER A 46 11.93 21.48 -18.70
N VAL A 47 11.20 20.50 -18.14
CA VAL A 47 9.83 20.18 -18.54
C VAL A 47 8.87 20.59 -17.43
N THR A 48 7.97 21.52 -17.74
CA THR A 48 6.90 21.93 -16.82
C THR A 48 5.65 21.11 -17.10
N VAL A 49 5.17 20.37 -16.10
CA VAL A 49 3.90 19.63 -16.18
C VAL A 49 3.01 19.93 -14.99
N ALA A 50 1.70 19.91 -15.21
CA ALA A 50 0.74 19.94 -14.12
C ALA A 50 0.84 18.65 -13.29
N GLN A 51 0.51 18.72 -12.00
CA GLN A 51 0.50 17.54 -11.12
C GLN A 51 -0.45 16.44 -11.64
N SER A 52 -1.56 16.82 -12.28
CA SER A 52 -2.48 15.88 -12.93
C SER A 52 -1.84 15.12 -14.11
N THR A 53 -0.89 15.74 -14.79
CA THR A 53 -0.12 15.12 -15.89
C THR A 53 1.00 14.23 -15.34
N ALA A 54 1.74 14.67 -14.32
CA ALA A 54 2.70 13.82 -13.62
C ALA A 54 2.01 12.58 -13.00
N HIS A 55 0.81 12.78 -12.45
CA HIS A 55 -0.03 11.68 -11.97
C HIS A 55 -0.42 10.72 -13.10
N LYS A 56 -0.76 11.22 -14.30
CA LYS A 56 -1.01 10.36 -15.48
C LYS A 56 0.22 9.57 -15.91
N TYR A 57 1.43 10.13 -15.76
CA TYR A 57 2.66 9.40 -16.06
C TYR A 57 2.94 8.28 -15.06
N LEU A 58 2.62 8.49 -13.78
CA LEU A 58 2.72 7.43 -12.77
C LEU A 58 1.59 6.39 -12.87
N ARG A 59 0.40 6.83 -13.30
CA ARG A 59 -0.79 6.00 -13.47
C ARG A 59 -0.53 4.98 -14.57
N GLY A 60 -0.37 3.72 -14.18
CA GLY A 60 -0.03 2.60 -15.09
C GLY A 60 1.46 2.22 -15.10
N MET A 61 2.31 2.96 -14.38
CA MET A 61 3.76 2.68 -14.28
C MET A 61 4.19 2.26 -12.87
N VAL A 62 3.42 2.61 -11.82
CA VAL A 62 3.73 2.20 -10.44
C VAL A 62 2.48 1.70 -9.72
N PHE A 63 2.56 0.48 -9.18
CA PHE A 63 1.42 -0.21 -8.55
C PHE A 63 1.28 0.07 -7.05
N THR A 64 2.37 0.44 -6.37
CA THR A 64 2.44 0.47 -4.89
C THR A 64 2.44 1.87 -4.28
N ARG A 65 1.71 2.79 -4.90
CA ARG A 65 1.56 4.14 -4.34
C ARG A 65 0.52 4.17 -3.22
N SER A 66 0.95 4.59 -2.03
CA SER A 66 0.05 4.98 -0.95
C SER A 66 -0.83 6.15 -1.42
N ILE A 67 -2.13 6.02 -1.21
CA ILE A 67 -3.15 6.99 -1.62
C ILE A 67 -3.07 8.26 -0.75
N LEU A 68 -2.49 8.16 0.44
CA LEU A 68 -2.50 9.21 1.45
C LEU A 68 -1.27 10.13 1.34
N PRO A 69 -1.43 11.45 1.56
CA PRO A 69 -0.30 12.34 1.70
C PRO A 69 0.52 11.99 2.96
N PRO A 70 1.78 12.43 3.06
CA PRO A 70 2.56 12.30 4.29
C PRO A 70 1.78 12.85 5.50
N PRO A 71 1.78 12.14 6.64
CA PRO A 71 1.02 12.56 7.80
C PRO A 71 1.57 13.83 8.45
N ASP A 72 0.68 14.64 9.01
CA ASP A 72 1.05 15.80 9.83
C ASP A 72 1.24 15.40 11.29
N TYR A 73 2.50 15.19 11.69
CA TYR A 73 2.87 14.83 13.05
C TYR A 73 2.68 15.94 14.09
N THR A 74 2.35 17.16 13.65
CA THR A 74 2.03 18.29 14.54
C THR A 74 0.55 18.35 14.91
N SER A 75 -0.30 17.64 14.17
CA SER A 75 -1.74 17.59 14.42
C SER A 75 -2.06 16.87 15.73
N LEU A 76 -2.66 17.61 16.67
CA LEU A 76 -3.16 17.05 17.94
C LEU A 76 -4.31 16.06 17.71
N GLU A 77 -5.16 16.33 16.73
CA GLU A 77 -6.26 15.43 16.34
C GLU A 77 -5.70 14.09 15.83
N ALA A 78 -4.69 14.11 14.96
CA ALA A 78 -4.08 12.88 14.45
C ALA A 78 -3.37 12.07 15.56
N ARG A 79 -2.75 12.75 16.53
CA ARG A 79 -2.17 12.09 17.72
C ARG A 79 -3.24 11.43 18.58
N GLU A 80 -4.35 12.12 18.81
CA GLU A 80 -5.46 11.59 19.59
C GLU A 80 -6.16 10.42 18.88
N GLU A 81 -6.42 10.52 17.57
CA GLU A 81 -6.93 9.41 16.75
C GLU A 81 -5.99 8.19 16.80
N THR A 82 -4.68 8.42 16.71
CA THR A 82 -3.68 7.34 16.81
C THR A 82 -3.68 6.69 18.19
N ARG A 83 -3.78 7.49 19.26
CA ARG A 83 -3.90 6.99 20.64
C ARG A 83 -5.15 6.13 20.83
N GLN A 84 -6.29 6.58 20.31
CA GLN A 84 -7.57 5.86 20.35
C GLN A 84 -7.49 4.54 19.55
N TYR A 85 -6.88 4.56 18.37
CA TYR A 85 -6.61 3.35 17.58
C TYR A 85 -5.80 2.32 18.38
N ILE A 86 -4.66 2.73 18.96
CA ILE A 86 -3.80 1.81 19.74
C ILE A 86 -4.56 1.23 20.93
N SER A 87 -5.35 2.07 21.62
CA SER A 87 -6.17 1.64 22.76
C SER A 87 -7.24 0.62 22.33
N ALA A 88 -7.89 0.84 21.17
CA ALA A 88 -8.89 -0.05 20.63
C ALA A 88 -8.30 -1.40 20.20
N ILE A 89 -7.18 -1.39 19.45
CA ILE A 89 -6.47 -2.59 19.04
C ILE A 89 -6.04 -3.41 20.25
N SER A 90 -5.39 -2.77 21.23
CA SER A 90 -4.93 -3.46 22.45
C SER A 90 -6.07 -4.13 23.20
N ASN A 91 -7.22 -3.45 23.31
CA ASN A 91 -8.41 -4.00 23.95
C ASN A 91 -8.99 -5.20 23.17
N TYR A 92 -9.03 -5.12 21.83
CA TYR A 92 -9.50 -6.25 21.01
C TYR A 92 -8.55 -7.44 21.08
N MET A 93 -7.23 -7.23 21.08
CA MET A 93 -6.25 -8.29 21.27
C MET A 93 -6.37 -8.95 22.65
N GLN A 94 -6.59 -8.17 23.71
CA GLN A 94 -6.84 -8.69 25.07
C GLN A 94 -8.14 -9.51 25.15
N GLN A 95 -9.15 -9.18 24.34
CA GLN A 95 -10.38 -9.96 24.20
C GLN A 95 -10.18 -11.25 23.38
N GLY A 96 -8.98 -11.52 22.87
CA GLY A 96 -8.69 -12.65 22.00
C GLY A 96 -9.31 -12.52 20.61
N LYS A 97 -9.66 -11.31 20.17
CA LYS A 97 -10.24 -11.08 18.85
C LYS A 97 -9.17 -11.13 17.77
N GLU A 98 -9.55 -11.71 16.64
CA GLU A 98 -8.74 -11.68 15.44
C GLU A 98 -8.71 -10.27 14.85
N ILE A 99 -7.51 -9.73 14.61
CA ILE A 99 -7.33 -8.46 13.91
C ILE A 99 -6.92 -8.76 12.47
N ILE A 100 -7.62 -8.18 11.51
CA ILE A 100 -7.32 -8.31 10.09
C ILE A 100 -7.03 -6.92 9.52
N TRP A 101 -5.77 -6.67 9.20
CA TRP A 101 -5.35 -5.43 8.53
C TRP A 101 -5.58 -5.53 7.03
N LEU A 102 -6.22 -4.51 6.48
CA LEU A 102 -6.56 -4.35 5.07
C LEU A 102 -5.91 -3.06 4.56
N GLU A 103 -4.91 -3.20 3.70
CA GLU A 103 -4.25 -2.04 3.09
C GLU A 103 -4.63 -1.89 1.63
N LEU A 104 -5.07 -0.68 1.29
CA LEU A 104 -5.46 -0.28 -0.04
C LEU A 104 -4.38 0.60 -0.66
N HIS A 105 -3.66 0.05 -1.63
CA HIS A 105 -2.90 0.86 -2.58
C HIS A 105 -3.75 1.15 -3.82
N ILE A 106 -3.31 2.06 -4.68
CA ILE A 106 -4.09 2.47 -5.86
C ILE A 106 -4.59 1.27 -6.66
N HIS A 107 -3.78 0.23 -6.83
CA HIS A 107 -4.12 -0.93 -7.66
C HIS A 107 -4.12 -2.26 -6.92
N SER A 108 -3.80 -2.28 -5.62
CA SER A 108 -3.59 -3.53 -4.89
C SER A 108 -4.21 -3.52 -3.50
N LEU A 109 -4.59 -4.71 -3.04
CA LEU A 109 -5.23 -4.94 -1.75
C LEU A 109 -4.62 -6.18 -1.10
N ALA A 110 -4.26 -6.08 0.17
CA ALA A 110 -3.81 -7.22 0.97
C ALA A 110 -4.58 -7.29 2.29
N ALA A 111 -4.78 -8.51 2.78
CA ALA A 111 -5.33 -8.84 4.07
C ALA A 111 -4.34 -9.68 4.86
N ILE A 112 -3.91 -9.19 6.02
CA ILE A 112 -3.04 -9.91 6.95
C ILE A 112 -3.77 -10.04 8.28
N SER A 113 -3.81 -11.27 8.80
CA SER A 113 -4.40 -11.64 10.08
C SER A 113 -3.33 -11.63 11.17
N SER A 114 -3.72 -11.24 12.38
CA SER A 114 -2.87 -11.27 13.58
C SER A 114 -2.36 -12.66 13.94
N ASN A 115 -3.12 -13.72 13.67
CA ASN A 115 -2.74 -15.08 14.05
C ASN A 115 -2.49 -16.02 12.87
N LEU A 116 -3.02 -15.72 11.69
CA LEU A 116 -2.95 -16.61 10.51
C LEU A 116 -1.99 -16.09 9.43
N GLY A 117 -1.40 -14.91 9.61
CA GLY A 117 -0.51 -14.31 8.62
C GLY A 117 -1.26 -13.81 7.38
N LEU A 118 -0.63 -13.94 6.20
CA LEU A 118 -1.22 -13.45 4.95
C LEU A 118 -2.47 -14.27 4.57
N LEU A 119 -3.64 -13.65 4.57
CA LEU A 119 -4.89 -14.29 4.16
C LEU A 119 -5.06 -14.25 2.64
N HIS A 120 -4.92 -13.07 2.06
CA HIS A 120 -5.03 -12.86 0.62
C HIS A 120 -4.36 -11.57 0.20
N ALA A 121 -3.85 -11.55 -1.02
CA ALA A 121 -3.44 -10.33 -1.70
C ALA A 121 -3.82 -10.42 -3.17
N SER A 122 -4.34 -9.34 -3.73
CA SER A 122 -4.57 -9.24 -5.16
C SER A 122 -4.44 -7.82 -5.66
N PHE A 123 -4.57 -7.65 -6.96
CA PHE A 123 -4.53 -6.35 -7.61
C PHE A 123 -5.55 -6.32 -8.75
N LYS A 124 -5.97 -5.10 -9.13
CA LYS A 124 -6.78 -4.87 -10.32
C LYS A 124 -6.32 -3.63 -11.07
N ARG A 125 -6.68 -3.56 -12.35
CA ARG A 125 -6.52 -2.33 -13.14
C ARG A 125 -7.51 -1.27 -12.66
N GLY A 126 -7.01 -0.07 -12.41
CA GLY A 126 -7.81 1.05 -11.92
C GLY A 126 -7.93 1.08 -10.39
N PRO A 127 -8.46 2.19 -9.83
CA PRO A 127 -8.57 2.38 -8.40
C PRO A 127 -9.60 1.43 -7.77
N TYR A 128 -9.35 1.00 -6.54
CA TYR A 128 -10.38 0.41 -5.69
C TYR A 128 -11.30 1.50 -5.14
N THR A 129 -12.61 1.26 -5.22
CA THR A 129 -13.64 2.02 -4.53
C THR A 129 -13.99 1.34 -3.20
N LYS A 130 -14.73 2.03 -2.31
CA LYS A 130 -15.25 1.42 -1.07
C LYS A 130 -16.10 0.17 -1.37
N GLN A 131 -16.90 0.20 -2.43
CA GLN A 131 -17.71 -0.95 -2.85
C GLN A 131 -16.83 -2.11 -3.32
N ASP A 132 -15.76 -1.83 -4.07
CA ASP A 132 -14.83 -2.87 -4.50
C ASP A 132 -14.16 -3.56 -3.31
N GLN A 133 -13.82 -2.81 -2.26
CA GLN A 133 -13.24 -3.36 -1.04
C GLN A 133 -14.21 -4.29 -0.31
N GLU A 134 -15.48 -3.91 -0.16
CA GLU A 134 -16.49 -4.78 0.48
C GLU A 134 -16.74 -6.05 -0.34
N VAL A 135 -16.84 -5.95 -1.67
CA VAL A 135 -16.94 -7.12 -2.55
C VAL A 135 -15.71 -8.02 -2.40
N TRP A 136 -14.52 -7.43 -2.37
CA TRP A 136 -13.26 -8.17 -2.22
C TRP A 136 -13.20 -8.92 -0.88
N ILE A 137 -13.62 -8.28 0.22
CA ILE A 137 -13.66 -8.90 1.56
C ILE A 137 -14.52 -10.17 1.52
N HIS A 138 -15.73 -10.08 0.97
CA HIS A 138 -16.64 -11.22 0.91
C HIS A 138 -16.21 -12.31 -0.08
N GLN A 139 -15.44 -11.97 -1.11
CA GLN A 139 -14.95 -12.93 -2.10
C GLN A 139 -13.72 -13.72 -1.61
N HIS A 140 -12.88 -13.10 -0.78
CA HIS A 140 -11.56 -13.63 -0.46
C HIS A 140 -11.36 -14.01 1.00
N LEU A 141 -12.18 -13.48 1.93
CA LEU A 141 -12.10 -13.82 3.34
C LEU A 141 -13.22 -14.78 3.75
N GLN A 142 -12.88 -15.79 4.56
CA GLN A 142 -13.84 -16.79 5.01
C GLN A 142 -14.88 -16.17 5.94
N PRO A 143 -16.19 -16.40 5.74
CA PRO A 143 -17.25 -15.84 6.59
C PRO A 143 -17.09 -16.16 8.07
N GLU A 144 -16.60 -17.36 8.39
CA GLU A 144 -16.37 -17.83 9.76
C GLU A 144 -15.33 -16.96 10.47
N LEU A 145 -14.26 -16.59 9.75
CA LEU A 145 -13.23 -15.68 10.25
C LEU A 145 -13.79 -14.29 10.53
N LEU A 146 -14.69 -13.80 9.67
CA LEU A 146 -15.29 -12.46 9.80
C LEU A 146 -16.31 -12.35 10.94
N THR A 147 -16.76 -13.47 11.51
CA THR A 147 -17.87 -13.44 12.49
C THR A 147 -17.46 -12.79 13.82
N ASP A 148 -16.18 -12.89 14.20
CA ASP A 148 -15.67 -12.26 15.44
C ASP A 148 -14.45 -11.36 15.25
N ALA A 149 -13.97 -11.22 14.00
CA ALA A 149 -12.81 -10.40 13.67
C ALA A 149 -13.08 -8.89 13.70
N VAL A 150 -11.98 -8.14 13.81
CA VAL A 150 -11.91 -6.70 13.64
C VAL A 150 -11.14 -6.40 12.35
N LEU A 151 -11.84 -5.83 11.37
CA LEU A 151 -11.23 -5.35 10.14
C LEU A 151 -10.64 -3.96 10.36
N VAL A 152 -9.37 -3.78 10.02
CA VAL A 152 -8.65 -2.51 10.12
C VAL A 152 -8.33 -2.00 8.72
N SER A 153 -8.75 -0.77 8.39
CA SER A 153 -8.40 -0.16 7.09
C SER A 153 -8.42 1.36 7.16
N ASN A 154 -7.60 2.03 6.37
CA ASN A 154 -7.63 3.49 6.20
C ASN A 154 -8.91 3.99 5.49
N ALA A 155 -9.57 3.11 4.71
CA ALA A 155 -10.78 3.41 3.96
C ALA A 155 -12.06 3.38 4.81
N PHE A 156 -12.02 2.79 6.00
CA PHE A 156 -13.14 2.78 6.92
C PHE A 156 -13.32 4.16 7.55
N GLU A 157 -14.59 4.56 7.71
CA GLU A 157 -14.92 5.79 8.39
C GLU A 157 -14.64 5.64 9.90
N GLY A 158 -14.15 6.70 10.53
CA GLY A 158 -13.93 6.73 11.97
C GLY A 158 -15.21 6.33 12.70
N ALA A 159 -15.08 5.56 13.77
CA ALA A 159 -16.21 4.96 14.46
C ALA A 159 -17.23 6.00 14.93
N ASN A 160 -18.27 6.25 14.13
CA ASN A 160 -19.54 6.66 14.70
C ASN A 160 -20.11 5.42 15.37
N ILE A 161 -20.09 5.45 16.70
CA ILE A 161 -20.68 4.47 17.61
C ILE A 161 -22.21 4.47 17.34
N SER A 162 -22.63 3.81 16.27
CA SER A 162 -24.03 3.47 16.06
C SER A 162 -24.34 2.22 16.91
N ALA A 163 -25.52 2.20 17.53
CA ALA A 163 -25.94 1.21 18.52
C ALA A 163 -26.00 -0.25 18.03
N VAL A 164 -25.76 -0.48 16.74
CA VAL A 164 -25.58 -1.81 16.13
C VAL A 164 -24.15 -1.87 15.62
N THR A 165 -23.27 -2.55 16.36
CA THR A 165 -21.89 -2.76 15.87
C THR A 165 -21.97 -3.71 14.67
N PRO A 166 -21.56 -3.27 13.47
CA PRO A 166 -21.53 -4.16 12.32
C PRO A 166 -20.59 -5.33 12.61
N VAL A 167 -20.97 -6.53 12.19
CA VAL A 167 -20.12 -7.71 12.18
C VAL A 167 -19.69 -7.94 10.73
N PRO A 168 -18.38 -8.03 10.43
CA PRO A 168 -17.24 -7.81 11.33
C PRO A 168 -17.14 -6.36 11.81
N ARG A 169 -16.53 -6.18 12.98
CA ARG A 169 -16.23 -4.83 13.51
C ARG A 169 -15.25 -4.15 12.57
N ARG A 170 -15.46 -2.86 12.29
CA ARG A 170 -14.59 -2.07 11.43
C ARG A 170 -13.89 -0.99 12.26
N LEU A 171 -12.59 -0.89 12.13
CA LEU A 171 -11.74 0.09 12.79
C LEU A 171 -10.94 0.85 11.74
N ARG A 172 -10.96 2.17 11.80
CA ARG A 172 -10.10 2.99 10.93
C ARG A 172 -8.64 2.84 11.37
N LEU A 173 -7.74 2.62 10.42
CA LEU A 173 -6.29 2.59 10.69
C LEU A 173 -5.82 3.94 11.26
N ALA A 174 -4.84 3.92 12.17
CA ALA A 174 -4.25 5.14 12.72
C ALA A 174 -3.76 6.09 11.62
N PRO A 175 -3.93 7.41 11.78
CA PRO A 175 -3.43 8.40 10.81
C PRO A 175 -1.91 8.64 10.91
N LEU A 176 -1.28 8.32 12.05
CA LEU A 176 0.17 8.47 12.25
C LEU A 176 0.85 7.11 12.39
N HIS A 177 2.13 7.04 11.98
CA HIS A 177 2.98 5.86 12.14
C HIS A 177 2.40 4.58 11.52
N THR A 178 1.66 4.70 10.40
CA THR A 178 1.06 3.54 9.70
C THR A 178 2.11 2.52 9.28
N ASP A 179 3.31 2.98 8.92
CA ASP A 179 4.47 2.16 8.60
C ASP A 179 4.90 1.22 9.74
N ARG A 180 4.58 1.57 11.00
CA ARG A 180 4.86 0.76 12.18
C ARG A 180 3.63 0.06 12.75
N LEU A 181 2.43 0.43 12.33
CA LEU A 181 1.17 -0.08 12.91
C LEU A 181 0.37 -0.96 11.94
N ASN A 182 0.79 -1.03 10.68
CA ASN A 182 0.12 -1.77 9.63
C ASN A 182 1.06 -2.81 9.00
N PRO A 183 0.90 -4.11 9.30
CA PRO A 183 1.78 -5.14 8.78
C PRO A 183 1.74 -5.26 7.24
N CYS A 184 0.66 -4.81 6.60
CA CYS A 184 0.54 -4.81 5.15
C CYS A 184 1.57 -3.90 4.45
N GLU A 185 2.07 -2.85 5.11
CA GLU A 185 3.11 -1.97 4.58
C GLU A 185 4.42 -2.72 4.36
N ALA A 186 4.79 -3.61 5.29
CA ALA A 186 5.99 -4.44 5.18
C ALA A 186 5.86 -5.47 4.03
N TYR A 187 4.69 -6.12 3.92
CA TYR A 187 4.41 -7.03 2.80
C TYR A 187 4.54 -6.32 1.45
N TRP A 188 3.88 -5.17 1.27
CA TRP A 188 3.97 -4.43 0.01
C TRP A 188 5.35 -3.86 -0.27
N SER A 189 6.11 -3.50 0.77
CA SER A 189 7.50 -3.08 0.64
C SER A 189 8.36 -4.21 0.06
N ARG A 190 8.21 -5.44 0.57
CA ARG A 190 8.92 -6.63 0.04
C ARG A 190 8.51 -7.00 -1.38
N VAL A 191 7.20 -6.97 -1.68
CA VAL A 191 6.71 -7.19 -3.04
C VAL A 191 7.31 -6.15 -4.00
N THR A 192 7.33 -4.87 -3.60
CA THR A 192 7.92 -3.79 -4.39
C THR A 192 9.41 -3.99 -4.61
N GLU A 193 10.16 -4.34 -3.57
CA GLU A 193 11.60 -4.63 -3.63
C GLU A 193 11.90 -5.76 -4.62
N ARG A 194 11.11 -6.84 -4.59
CA ARG A 194 11.28 -7.95 -5.54
C ARG A 194 11.00 -7.53 -6.98
N VAL A 195 9.91 -6.78 -7.22
CA VAL A 195 9.63 -6.25 -8.56
C VAL A 195 10.78 -5.36 -9.05
N LYS A 196 11.28 -4.45 -8.21
CA LYS A 196 12.42 -3.57 -8.52
C LYS A 196 13.68 -4.36 -8.86
N THR A 197 14.00 -5.37 -8.05
CA THR A 197 15.21 -6.19 -8.25
C THR A 197 15.19 -6.89 -9.61
N ARG A 198 14.05 -7.44 -10.04
CA ARG A 198 13.91 -8.10 -11.35
C ARG A 198 13.98 -7.12 -12.53
N LEU A 199 13.46 -5.91 -12.34
CA LEU A 199 13.56 -4.85 -13.35
C LEU A 199 15.00 -4.34 -13.49
N LEU A 200 15.68 -4.08 -12.37
CA LEU A 200 17.05 -3.53 -12.34
C LEU A 200 18.11 -4.54 -12.78
N SER A 201 17.91 -5.83 -12.49
CA SER A 201 18.79 -6.91 -12.95
C SER A 201 18.67 -7.21 -14.45
N GLY A 202 17.67 -6.64 -15.13
CA GLY A 202 17.37 -6.95 -16.52
C GLY A 202 16.73 -8.34 -16.72
N GLU A 203 16.36 -9.05 -15.64
CA GLU A 203 15.61 -10.31 -15.76
C GLU A 203 14.24 -10.06 -16.40
N ALA A 204 13.65 -8.90 -16.14
CA ALA A 204 12.39 -8.46 -16.73
C ALA A 204 12.58 -7.20 -17.59
N HIS A 205 12.22 -7.30 -18.87
CA HIS A 205 12.28 -6.18 -19.80
C HIS A 205 10.87 -5.61 -20.02
N LEU A 206 10.70 -4.32 -19.75
CA LEU A 206 9.46 -3.62 -20.04
C LEU A 206 9.47 -3.14 -21.50
N PRO A 207 8.42 -3.41 -22.29
CA PRO A 207 8.34 -2.92 -23.66
C PRO A 207 8.28 -1.38 -23.67
N ALA A 208 8.95 -0.77 -24.66
CA ALA A 208 9.08 0.67 -24.82
C ALA A 208 8.23 1.19 -25.98
N GLY A 209 7.20 1.99 -25.66
CA GLY A 209 6.70 3.09 -26.50
C GLY A 209 5.66 2.82 -27.61
N SER A 210 4.36 2.82 -27.27
CA SER A 210 3.16 3.17 -28.08
C SER A 210 1.91 2.77 -27.24
N ALA A 211 0.68 3.13 -27.64
CA ALA A 211 -0.53 2.74 -26.89
C ALA A 211 -0.75 1.22 -26.85
N THR A 212 -0.30 0.50 -27.88
CA THR A 212 -0.23 -0.97 -27.90
C THR A 212 0.81 -1.51 -26.92
N ASP A 213 1.91 -0.78 -26.73
CA ASP A 213 2.95 -1.15 -25.77
C ASP A 213 2.55 -0.83 -24.33
N GLU A 214 1.62 0.11 -24.09
CA GLU A 214 1.08 0.38 -22.75
C GLU A 214 0.36 -0.84 -22.17
N ASN A 215 -0.53 -1.47 -22.93
CA ASN A 215 -1.22 -2.69 -22.48
C ASN A 215 -0.28 -3.88 -22.31
N GLN A 216 0.74 -4.00 -23.18
CA GLN A 216 1.76 -5.04 -23.05
C GLN A 216 2.66 -4.81 -21.84
N ARG A 217 3.03 -3.56 -21.57
CA ARG A 217 3.82 -3.16 -20.40
C ARG A 217 3.04 -3.40 -19.13
N LEU A 218 1.76 -3.02 -19.09
CA LEU A 218 0.87 -3.35 -17.98
C LEU A 218 0.81 -4.86 -17.76
N GLY A 219 0.58 -5.65 -18.82
CA GLY A 219 0.59 -7.11 -18.71
C GLY A 219 1.94 -7.71 -18.27
N CYS A 220 3.07 -7.03 -18.54
CA CYS A 220 4.37 -7.42 -18.00
C CYS A 220 4.46 -7.13 -16.49
N LEU A 221 4.09 -5.91 -16.08
CA LEU A 221 4.09 -5.52 -14.67
C LEU A 221 3.11 -6.35 -13.83
N GLU A 222 1.93 -6.69 -14.37
CA GLU A 222 0.97 -7.58 -13.72
C GLU A 222 1.56 -8.96 -13.48
N ARG A 223 2.27 -9.54 -14.48
CA ARG A 223 2.97 -10.82 -14.30
C ARG A 223 4.08 -10.74 -13.26
N LEU A 224 4.87 -9.66 -13.27
CA LEU A 224 5.92 -9.45 -12.27
C LEU A 224 5.34 -9.31 -10.87
N LEU A 225 4.24 -8.57 -10.74
CA LEU A 225 3.56 -8.37 -9.47
C LEU A 225 2.94 -9.67 -8.96
N THR A 226 2.22 -10.42 -9.80
CA THR A 226 1.70 -11.76 -9.46
C THR A 226 2.81 -12.68 -8.98
N HIS A 227 3.93 -12.72 -9.70
CA HIS A 227 5.06 -13.56 -9.31
C HIS A 227 5.67 -13.08 -7.99
N ALA A 228 5.90 -11.78 -7.82
CA ALA A 228 6.47 -11.24 -6.58
C ALA A 228 5.57 -11.51 -5.37
N MET A 229 4.26 -11.30 -5.51
CA MET A 229 3.26 -11.63 -4.49
C MET A 229 3.28 -13.12 -4.14
N ALA A 230 3.30 -14.00 -5.15
CA ALA A 230 3.38 -15.45 -4.92
C ALA A 230 4.69 -15.84 -4.22
N THR A 231 5.83 -15.27 -4.61
CA THR A 231 7.10 -15.60 -3.96
C THR A 231 7.15 -15.10 -2.52
N VAL A 232 6.63 -13.90 -2.23
CA VAL A 232 6.54 -13.40 -0.85
C VAL A 232 5.56 -14.25 -0.03
N ALA A 233 4.45 -14.68 -0.62
CA ALA A 233 3.49 -15.57 0.03
C ALA A 233 3.98 -17.01 0.23
N VAL A 234 4.90 -17.53 -0.59
CA VAL A 234 5.46 -18.89 -0.45
C VAL A 234 6.67 -18.91 0.50
N SER A 235 7.42 -17.81 0.59
CA SER A 235 8.35 -17.61 1.72
C SER A 235 7.63 -17.70 3.09
N ASN A 236 6.30 -17.58 3.12
CA ASN A 236 5.47 -17.75 4.31
C ASN A 236 5.06 -19.22 4.61
N SER A 237 5.23 -20.17 3.67
CA SER A 237 4.76 -21.56 3.84
C SER A 237 5.86 -22.59 4.15
N ASN A 238 7.14 -22.22 4.06
CA ASN A 238 8.26 -23.16 4.16
C ASN A 238 8.78 -23.34 5.60
N ASN A 239 7.90 -23.32 6.59
CA ASN A 239 8.24 -23.59 8.00
C ASN A 239 8.26 -25.09 8.37
N GLU A 240 7.98 -26.01 7.43
CA GLU A 240 8.14 -27.45 7.67
C GLU A 240 9.45 -27.99 7.10
N ALA A 241 10.41 -28.15 8.03
CA ALA A 241 11.50 -29.12 8.02
C ALA A 241 12.42 -29.11 6.78
N ASP A 242 13.57 -28.43 6.90
CA ASP A 242 14.79 -29.03 6.38
C ASP A 242 15.96 -28.90 7.36
N CYS A 243 16.50 -30.06 7.75
CA CYS A 243 17.56 -30.23 8.73
C CYS A 243 18.92 -29.93 8.11
N LYS A 244 19.18 -28.70 7.69
CA LYS A 244 20.52 -28.20 7.37
C LYS A 244 20.57 -26.72 7.76
N GLY A 245 21.65 -26.31 8.43
CA GLY A 245 21.80 -24.99 9.05
C GLY A 245 21.93 -23.84 8.04
N GLU A 246 20.94 -23.67 7.17
CA GLU A 246 20.68 -22.44 6.45
C GLU A 246 19.82 -21.53 7.33
N VAL A 247 20.12 -20.23 7.30
CA VAL A 247 19.37 -19.21 8.03
C VAL A 247 17.91 -19.30 7.61
N VAL A 248 17.04 -19.75 8.53
CA VAL A 248 15.59 -19.77 8.31
C VAL A 248 15.16 -18.32 8.09
N GLU A 249 14.84 -17.95 6.85
CA GLU A 249 14.25 -16.65 6.55
C GLU A 249 12.89 -16.59 7.24
N GLU A 250 12.79 -15.76 8.28
CA GLU A 250 11.56 -15.53 9.03
C GLU A 250 10.43 -15.03 8.10
N ASP A 251 9.22 -15.56 8.29
CA ASP A 251 8.03 -15.18 7.54
C ASP A 251 7.82 -13.66 7.61
N VAL A 252 7.71 -13.03 6.44
CA VAL A 252 7.61 -11.57 6.31
C VAL A 252 6.36 -11.04 7.00
N CYS A 253 5.24 -11.75 6.88
CA CYS A 253 3.95 -11.35 7.42
C CYS A 253 3.89 -11.61 8.93
N GLU A 254 4.36 -12.76 9.42
CA GLU A 254 4.43 -13.04 10.87
C GLU A 254 5.34 -12.02 11.57
N LYS A 255 6.53 -11.78 10.99
CA LYS A 255 7.43 -10.73 11.48
C LYS A 255 6.75 -9.37 11.47
N ALA A 256 6.10 -8.99 10.37
CA ALA A 256 5.45 -7.68 10.28
C ALA A 256 4.32 -7.51 11.31
N VAL A 257 3.54 -8.56 11.58
CA VAL A 257 2.51 -8.56 12.62
C VAL A 257 3.13 -8.39 14.01
N ARG A 258 4.20 -9.16 14.31
CA ARG A 258 4.92 -9.05 15.58
C ARG A 258 5.51 -7.66 15.76
N ASP A 259 6.26 -7.17 14.78
CA ASP A 259 6.89 -5.85 14.79
C ASP A 259 5.83 -4.73 14.95
N SER A 260 4.66 -4.88 14.32
CA SER A 260 3.56 -3.92 14.44
C SER A 260 2.90 -3.95 15.82
N THR A 261 2.79 -5.14 16.41
CA THR A 261 2.22 -5.34 17.75
C THR A 261 3.15 -4.80 18.83
N GLU A 262 4.45 -5.11 18.73
CA GLU A 262 5.49 -4.58 19.63
C GLU A 262 5.60 -3.05 19.52
N SER A 263 5.38 -2.50 18.32
CA SER A 263 5.39 -1.05 18.10
C SER A 263 4.21 -0.30 18.72
N LEU A 264 3.14 -0.99 19.16
CA LEU A 264 1.97 -0.32 19.76
C LEU A 264 2.36 0.53 20.98
N THR A 265 3.18 -0.01 21.88
CA THR A 265 3.63 0.70 23.08
C THR A 265 4.56 1.86 22.74
N ASP A 266 5.52 1.64 21.84
CA ASP A 266 6.46 2.67 21.39
C ASP A 266 5.73 3.84 20.74
N VAL A 267 4.79 3.56 19.82
CA VAL A 267 4.02 4.61 19.15
C VAL A 267 3.10 5.32 20.15
N LEU A 268 2.52 4.60 21.12
CA LEU A 268 1.72 5.22 22.17
C LEU A 268 2.54 6.24 22.97
N GLN A 269 3.78 5.91 23.33
CA GLN A 269 4.69 6.85 24.00
C GLN A 269 5.00 8.07 23.14
N LEU A 270 5.24 7.86 21.83
CA LEU A 270 5.53 8.94 20.89
C LEU A 270 4.35 9.94 20.76
N VAL A 271 3.11 9.43 20.66
CA VAL A 271 1.94 10.30 20.46
C VAL A 271 1.44 10.95 21.74
N THR A 272 1.66 10.33 22.89
CA THR A 272 1.25 10.88 24.21
C THR A 272 2.33 11.77 24.84
N GLY A 273 3.60 11.61 24.44
CA GLY A 273 4.73 12.29 25.08
C GLY A 273 5.02 11.79 26.50
N LEU A 274 4.36 10.72 26.94
CA LEU A 274 4.55 10.10 28.25
C LEU A 274 5.46 8.88 28.09
N LYS A 275 6.57 8.83 28.82
CA LYS A 275 7.30 7.57 29.01
C LYS A 275 6.39 6.66 29.83
N VAL A 276 5.93 5.56 29.24
CA VAL A 276 5.20 4.53 29.99
C VAL A 276 6.25 3.81 30.81
N GLU A 277 6.31 4.12 32.11
CA GLU A 277 7.03 3.29 33.06
C GLU A 277 6.33 1.92 33.07
N HIS A 278 7.08 0.85 32.79
CA HIS A 278 6.58 -0.51 32.71
C HIS A 278 5.75 -0.85 33.97
N PHE A 279 4.51 -1.29 33.76
CA PHE A 279 3.70 -2.00 34.76
C PHE A 279 3.76 -3.50 34.47
#